data_AF-A0A7W0EM77-F1
#
_entry.id   AF-A0A7W0EM77-F1
#
_cell.length_a   1.000
_cell.length_b   1.000
_cell.length_c   1.000
_cell.angle_alpha   90.00
_cell.angle_beta   90.00
_cell.angle_gamma   90.00
#
_symmetry.space_group_name_H-M   'P 1'
#
loop_
_entity.id
_entity.type
_entity.pdbx_description
1 polymer ?
#
loop_
_entity_poly.entity_id
_entity_poly.type
_entity_poly.pdbx_seq_one_letter_code
_entity_poly.pdbx_strand_id
1 'polypeptide(L)'
;MKLASMIRVIMGVFMTALLLMPLTASAVDGPCANCHVMHASKLGITSTPGDYLLTGGCLGCHKGDNVGGATPFIYPDVAAPGDMLAGGNFYYVRAAGGNDRKGHNPVEGVLAADGLPAFAADPPGWKADYATTAAGPQAAGQQVPDAWGGANRLTCAGTYGCHGRHDGVAAAMHHANATGLADVIDGGTLGESYRFLYGIAGGEDLDYEYETALTHNVYIGANRAAGAADTTATTGTNTMSFFCAECHGLFHSGNDAATDGLDGATIGSPWLRHPVDFSMPLTGEYAGYATYKAAVPVATSLATGALNNFTVESANERIVMCLSCHYAHAGPNDAALRWDYTLMDAGAGANTTGCFACHTTKDTP
;
A
#
# COMPACT_ATOMS: atom_id res chain seq x y z
N MET A 1 -2.86 -42.22 47.39
CA MET A 1 -4.13 -41.89 46.70
C MET A 1 -4.36 -40.39 46.47
N LYS A 2 -3.96 -39.49 47.39
CA LYS A 2 -4.24 -38.04 47.25
C LYS A 2 -3.42 -37.31 46.16
N LEU A 3 -2.15 -37.69 45.94
CA LEU A 3 -1.28 -37.02 44.96
C LEU A 3 -1.70 -37.28 43.50
N ALA A 4 -2.07 -38.51 43.16
CA ALA A 4 -2.51 -38.88 41.81
C ALA A 4 -3.85 -38.22 41.41
N SER A 5 -4.73 -37.96 42.39
CA SER A 5 -5.98 -37.22 42.17
C SER A 5 -5.71 -35.74 41.93
N MET A 6 -4.73 -35.16 42.63
CA MET A 6 -4.34 -33.75 42.47
C MET A 6 -3.73 -33.48 41.10
N ILE A 7 -2.87 -34.39 40.60
CA ILE A 7 -2.26 -34.27 39.28
C ILE A 7 -3.32 -34.31 38.17
N ARG A 8 -4.34 -35.17 38.29
CA ARG A 8 -5.43 -35.26 37.30
C ARG A 8 -6.30 -34.00 37.25
N VAL A 9 -6.56 -33.37 38.40
CA VAL A 9 -7.32 -32.11 38.46
C VAL A 9 -6.51 -30.94 37.89
N ILE A 10 -5.22 -30.85 38.22
CA ILE A 10 -4.35 -29.79 37.68
C ILE A 10 -4.20 -29.92 36.17
N MET A 11 -4.01 -31.15 35.65
CA MET A 11 -3.88 -31.39 34.22
C MET A 11 -5.20 -31.14 33.47
N GLY A 12 -6.34 -31.44 34.11
CA GLY A 12 -7.68 -31.10 33.60
C GLY A 12 -7.88 -29.60 33.47
N VAL A 13 -7.59 -28.83 34.52
CA VAL A 13 -7.70 -27.35 34.55
C VAL A 13 -6.74 -26.70 33.55
N PHE A 14 -5.53 -27.24 33.38
CA PHE A 14 -4.56 -26.73 32.42
C PHE A 14 -5.01 -26.96 30.97
N MET A 15 -5.63 -28.12 30.66
CA MET A 15 -6.19 -28.37 29.33
C MET A 15 -7.43 -27.53 29.03
N THR A 16 -8.35 -27.33 29.98
CA THR A 16 -9.49 -26.42 29.76
C THR A 16 -9.06 -24.97 29.64
N ALA A 17 -8.03 -24.53 30.37
CA ALA A 17 -7.47 -23.19 30.22
C ALA A 17 -6.81 -22.98 28.84
N LEU A 18 -6.20 -24.04 28.28
CA LEU A 18 -5.63 -24.01 26.92
C LEU A 18 -6.71 -23.99 25.83
N LEU A 19 -7.87 -24.61 26.08
CA LEU A 19 -9.05 -24.65 25.18
C LEU A 19 -9.92 -23.39 25.25
N LEU A 20 -9.79 -22.59 26.30
CA LEU A 20 -10.52 -21.33 26.52
C LEU A 20 -9.67 -20.08 26.20
N MET A 21 -8.43 -20.26 25.73
CA MET A 21 -7.67 -19.14 25.16
C MET A 21 -8.35 -18.71 23.86
N PRO A 22 -8.73 -17.43 23.71
CA PRO A 22 -9.21 -16.93 22.44
C PRO A 22 -8.04 -16.98 21.46
N LEU A 23 -8.09 -17.92 20.51
CA LEU A 23 -7.30 -17.84 19.29
C LEU A 23 -7.93 -16.75 18.41
N THR A 24 -7.77 -15.48 18.79
CA THR A 24 -7.97 -14.39 17.84
C THR A 24 -6.70 -14.30 17.02
N ALA A 25 -6.54 -15.29 16.13
CA ALA A 25 -5.55 -15.28 15.09
C ALA A 25 -6.24 -14.95 13.77
N SER A 26 -6.28 -13.69 13.35
CA SER A 26 -6.61 -13.38 11.95
C SER A 26 -5.31 -13.25 11.16
N ALA A 27 -4.55 -14.33 11.16
CA ALA A 27 -3.63 -14.70 10.10
C ALA A 27 -4.45 -15.20 8.90
N VAL A 28 -3.86 -15.34 7.70
CA VAL A 28 -4.54 -16.00 6.57
C VAL A 28 -5.26 -17.27 7.06
N ASP A 29 -6.58 -17.27 6.97
CA ASP A 29 -7.43 -18.33 7.51
C ASP A 29 -7.83 -19.33 6.40
N GLY A 30 -8.18 -20.54 6.82
CA GLY A 30 -8.51 -21.66 5.94
C GLY A 30 -7.36 -22.67 5.79
N PRO A 31 -7.55 -23.69 4.92
CA PRO A 31 -6.58 -24.77 4.78
C PRO A 31 -5.22 -24.26 4.30
N CYS A 32 -4.13 -24.61 5.01
CA CYS A 32 -2.75 -24.30 4.57
C CYS A 32 -2.48 -24.75 3.12
N ALA A 33 -3.17 -25.79 2.65
CA ALA A 33 -3.07 -26.33 1.30
C ALA A 33 -3.51 -25.35 0.19
N ASN A 34 -4.21 -24.27 0.54
CA ASN A 34 -4.54 -23.20 -0.40
C ASN A 34 -3.29 -22.47 -0.90
N CYS A 35 -2.25 -22.41 -0.06
CA CYS A 35 -1.01 -21.68 -0.34
C CYS A 35 0.25 -22.55 -0.30
N HIS A 36 0.21 -23.67 0.42
CA HIS A 36 1.36 -24.54 0.62
C HIS A 36 1.17 -25.92 -0.01
N VAL A 37 2.26 -26.48 -0.51
CA VAL A 37 2.37 -27.85 -0.98
C VAL A 37 3.55 -28.55 -0.32
N MET A 38 3.28 -29.65 0.37
CA MET A 38 4.33 -30.43 1.05
C MET A 38 5.14 -31.29 0.09
N HIS A 39 4.51 -31.74 -1.00
CA HIS A 39 5.13 -32.58 -2.02
C HIS A 39 4.67 -32.08 -3.39
N ALA A 40 5.61 -31.63 -4.23
CA ALA A 40 5.28 -31.09 -5.55
C ALA A 40 4.57 -32.09 -6.48
N SER A 41 4.70 -33.39 -6.21
CA SER A 41 3.95 -34.45 -6.90
C SER A 41 2.43 -34.28 -6.85
N LYS A 42 1.90 -33.56 -5.85
CA LYS A 42 0.46 -33.24 -5.75
C LYS A 42 -0.02 -32.19 -6.75
N LEU A 43 0.88 -31.40 -7.33
CA LEU A 43 0.56 -30.39 -8.35
C LEU A 43 0.79 -30.90 -9.79
N GLY A 44 1.14 -32.19 -9.96
CA GLY A 44 1.46 -32.75 -11.28
C GLY A 44 2.75 -32.20 -11.90
N ILE A 45 3.55 -31.47 -11.11
CA ILE A 45 4.84 -30.90 -11.51
C ILE A 45 5.99 -31.62 -10.81
N THR A 46 7.08 -31.84 -11.55
CA THR A 46 8.27 -32.59 -11.09
C THR A 46 9.32 -31.69 -10.43
N SER A 47 9.04 -30.39 -10.23
CA SER A 47 9.95 -29.43 -9.61
C SER A 47 9.81 -29.42 -8.09
N THR A 48 10.82 -28.94 -7.36
CA THR A 48 10.71 -28.66 -5.91
C THR A 48 9.58 -27.65 -5.63
N PRO A 49 8.84 -27.74 -4.50
CA PRO A 49 7.97 -26.66 -4.04
C PRO A 49 8.71 -25.30 -4.01
N GLY A 50 7.97 -24.19 -4.08
CA GLY A 50 8.54 -22.87 -3.90
C GLY A 50 9.14 -22.69 -2.49
N ASP A 51 9.86 -21.60 -2.28
CA ASP A 51 10.37 -21.23 -0.96
C ASP A 51 9.25 -21.27 0.08
N TYR A 52 9.55 -21.73 1.29
CA TYR A 52 8.56 -21.94 2.36
C TYR A 52 7.41 -22.90 1.99
N LEU A 53 7.66 -23.84 1.08
CA LEU A 53 6.69 -24.84 0.62
C LEU A 53 5.49 -24.23 -0.10
N LEU A 54 5.62 -23.06 -0.71
CA LEU A 54 4.51 -22.45 -1.42
C LEU A 54 4.14 -23.23 -2.69
N THR A 55 2.86 -23.20 -3.06
CA THR A 55 2.34 -23.75 -4.32
C THR A 55 2.93 -23.04 -5.54
N GLY A 56 3.43 -21.81 -5.37
CA GLY A 56 4.13 -20.99 -6.35
C GLY A 56 4.74 -19.74 -5.69
N GLY A 57 4.97 -18.68 -6.47
CA GLY A 57 5.26 -17.35 -5.90
C GLY A 57 4.01 -16.69 -5.34
N CYS A 58 4.00 -15.36 -5.23
CA CYS A 58 2.85 -14.59 -4.71
C CYS A 58 1.54 -14.90 -5.47
N LEU A 59 1.60 -15.02 -6.81
CA LEU A 59 0.45 -15.39 -7.63
C LEU A 59 0.00 -16.85 -7.49
N GLY A 60 0.70 -17.68 -6.72
CA GLY A 60 0.20 -19.00 -6.33
C GLY A 60 -1.02 -18.90 -5.41
N CYS A 61 -1.11 -17.82 -4.61
CA CYS A 61 -2.20 -17.57 -3.66
C CYS A 61 -3.08 -16.38 -4.02
N HIS A 62 -2.50 -15.34 -4.62
CA HIS A 62 -3.17 -14.04 -4.77
C HIS A 62 -3.87 -13.85 -6.14
N LYS A 63 -4.23 -14.93 -6.84
CA LYS A 63 -4.92 -14.93 -8.15
C LYS A 63 -6.18 -15.81 -8.16
N GLY A 64 -7.02 -15.72 -9.19
CA GLY A 64 -8.31 -16.44 -9.28
C GLY A 64 -9.58 -15.55 -9.38
N ASP A 65 -10.57 -15.76 -8.51
CA ASP A 65 -11.73 -14.88 -8.36
C ASP A 65 -11.70 -14.20 -6.98
N ASN A 66 -11.99 -12.90 -6.92
CA ASN A 66 -12.15 -12.23 -5.63
C ASN A 66 -13.49 -12.64 -5.01
N VAL A 67 -13.43 -13.59 -4.08
CA VAL A 67 -14.59 -14.07 -3.30
C VAL A 67 -14.60 -13.52 -1.87
N GLY A 68 -13.76 -12.51 -1.60
CA GLY A 68 -13.49 -12.00 -0.25
C GLY A 68 -12.68 -12.97 0.62
N GLY A 69 -12.40 -12.56 1.86
CA GLY A 69 -11.68 -13.36 2.85
C GLY A 69 -10.29 -12.83 3.20
N ALA A 70 -9.47 -13.64 3.88
CA ALA A 70 -8.19 -13.21 4.44
C ALA A 70 -7.00 -13.22 3.44
N THR A 71 -7.21 -13.68 2.21
CA THR A 71 -6.19 -13.70 1.16
C THR A 71 -6.48 -12.62 0.12
N PRO A 72 -5.59 -11.62 -0.02
CA PRO A 72 -5.78 -10.59 -1.02
C PRO A 72 -5.80 -11.11 -2.45
N PHE A 73 -6.59 -10.48 -3.30
CA PHE A 73 -6.83 -10.86 -4.67
C PHE A 73 -6.27 -9.82 -5.66
N ILE A 74 -5.08 -10.03 -6.22
CA ILE A 74 -4.41 -8.98 -7.00
C ILE A 74 -4.43 -9.20 -8.52
N TYR A 75 -4.94 -10.35 -8.99
CA TYR A 75 -4.91 -10.70 -10.41
C TYR A 75 -5.98 -11.73 -10.84
N PRO A 76 -6.99 -11.36 -11.66
CA PRO A 76 -8.03 -12.25 -12.17
C PRO A 76 -7.58 -13.10 -13.35
N ASP A 77 -8.08 -14.34 -13.40
CA ASP A 77 -7.70 -15.30 -14.45
C ASP A 77 -8.42 -15.04 -15.79
N VAL A 78 -9.60 -14.39 -15.81
CA VAL A 78 -10.49 -14.40 -17.00
C VAL A 78 -11.01 -13.04 -17.48
N ALA A 79 -11.15 -12.03 -16.62
CA ALA A 79 -11.73 -10.75 -17.00
C ALA A 79 -11.22 -9.61 -16.10
N ALA A 80 -11.43 -8.37 -16.54
CA ALA A 80 -11.20 -7.21 -15.68
C ALA A 80 -12.02 -7.38 -14.39
N PRO A 81 -11.47 -7.01 -13.22
CA PRO A 81 -12.25 -7.05 -11.99
C PRO A 81 -13.44 -6.09 -12.11
N GLY A 82 -14.63 -6.55 -11.71
CA GLY A 82 -15.87 -5.77 -11.82
C GLY A 82 -15.86 -4.55 -10.89
N ASP A 83 -15.29 -4.71 -9.70
CA ASP A 83 -15.04 -3.65 -8.73
C ASP A 83 -13.53 -3.43 -8.59
N MET A 84 -13.14 -2.17 -8.44
CA MET A 84 -11.73 -1.84 -8.24
C MET A 84 -11.35 -1.99 -6.77
N LEU A 85 -10.30 -2.76 -6.52
CA LEU A 85 -9.79 -2.97 -5.18
C LEU A 85 -9.01 -1.75 -4.68
N ALA A 86 -8.87 -1.61 -3.36
CA ALA A 86 -8.17 -0.52 -2.68
C ALA A 86 -6.79 -0.20 -3.30
N GLY A 87 -6.02 -1.27 -3.55
CA GLY A 87 -4.69 -1.21 -4.16
C GLY A 87 -4.70 -1.23 -5.69
N GLY A 88 -5.82 -1.51 -6.34
CA GLY A 88 -5.89 -1.79 -7.78
C GLY A 88 -5.52 -3.24 -8.12
N ASN A 89 -5.37 -3.55 -9.41
CA ASN A 89 -5.24 -4.92 -9.88
C ASN A 89 -4.29 -5.06 -11.09
N PHE A 90 -3.40 -6.05 -11.06
CA PHE A 90 -2.39 -6.27 -12.11
C PHE A 90 -2.98 -6.67 -13.47
N TYR A 91 -4.29 -6.97 -13.56
CA TYR A 91 -5.01 -7.14 -14.83
C TYR A 91 -4.73 -6.02 -15.82
N TYR A 92 -4.69 -4.77 -15.35
CA TYR A 92 -4.61 -3.61 -16.23
C TYR A 92 -3.24 -3.42 -16.88
N VAL A 93 -2.18 -3.94 -16.27
CA VAL A 93 -0.87 -3.99 -16.93
C VAL A 93 -0.89 -5.12 -17.97
N ARG A 94 -1.42 -6.31 -17.63
CA ARG A 94 -1.38 -7.50 -18.52
C ARG A 94 -2.38 -7.49 -19.67
N ALA A 95 -3.68 -7.54 -19.37
CA ALA A 95 -4.72 -7.95 -20.30
C ALA A 95 -5.30 -6.78 -21.12
N ALA A 96 -5.09 -5.54 -20.68
CA ALA A 96 -5.40 -4.33 -21.44
C ALA A 96 -4.34 -4.02 -22.53
N GLY A 97 -3.77 -5.04 -23.16
CA GLY A 97 -2.82 -4.91 -24.26
C GLY A 97 -1.34 -4.73 -23.87
N GLY A 98 -0.94 -5.04 -22.62
CA GLY A 98 0.45 -4.92 -22.19
C GLY A 98 0.92 -3.47 -22.13
N ASN A 99 0.34 -2.67 -21.22
CA ASN A 99 0.68 -1.26 -21.10
C ASN A 99 1.33 -0.96 -19.74
N ASP A 100 2.66 -0.88 -19.74
CA ASP A 100 3.50 -0.57 -18.58
C ASP A 100 3.18 0.81 -17.96
N ARG A 101 2.40 1.67 -18.63
CA ARG A 101 1.95 2.96 -18.08
C ARG A 101 0.77 2.81 -17.12
N LYS A 102 0.14 1.64 -17.01
CA LYS A 102 -1.07 1.41 -16.21
C LYS A 102 -0.77 1.06 -14.74
N GLY A 103 0.48 0.79 -14.38
CA GLY A 103 0.88 0.48 -13.01
C GLY A 103 2.19 -0.28 -12.91
N HIS A 104 2.42 -0.83 -11.72
CA HIS A 104 3.61 -1.62 -11.40
C HIS A 104 3.56 -3.02 -12.02
N ASN A 105 4.72 -3.54 -12.43
CA ASN A 105 4.88 -4.81 -13.15
C ASN A 105 5.89 -5.75 -12.45
N PRO A 106 5.51 -6.41 -11.34
CA PRO A 106 6.42 -7.27 -10.58
C PRO A 106 6.80 -8.55 -11.35
N VAL A 107 8.01 -9.08 -11.13
CA VAL A 107 8.50 -10.30 -11.81
C VAL A 107 7.64 -11.54 -11.55
N GLU A 108 7.06 -11.64 -10.36
CA GLU A 108 6.17 -12.73 -9.95
C GLU A 108 4.83 -12.67 -10.67
N GLY A 109 4.54 -11.53 -11.33
CA GLY A 109 3.27 -11.22 -11.90
C GLY A 109 3.33 -10.63 -13.31
N VAL A 110 3.14 -11.53 -14.26
CA VAL A 110 2.18 -11.36 -15.36
C VAL A 110 2.74 -10.88 -16.72
N LEU A 111 3.86 -10.16 -16.82
CA LEU A 111 4.45 -9.73 -18.12
C LEU A 111 5.97 -9.93 -18.24
N ALA A 112 6.45 -9.81 -19.49
CA ALA A 112 7.87 -9.61 -19.80
C ALA A 112 8.37 -8.31 -19.14
N ALA A 113 9.69 -8.16 -19.02
CA ALA A 113 10.28 -6.91 -18.54
C ALA A 113 9.77 -5.72 -19.36
N ASP A 114 9.62 -4.57 -18.69
CA ASP A 114 9.10 -3.35 -19.31
C ASP A 114 9.80 -3.06 -20.64
N GLY A 115 9.00 -2.77 -21.66
CA GLY A 115 9.50 -2.49 -23.01
C GLY A 115 10.06 -1.08 -23.17
N LEU A 116 9.92 -0.24 -22.13
CA LEU A 116 10.29 1.18 -22.14
C LEU A 116 11.73 1.37 -21.66
N PRO A 117 12.68 1.79 -22.56
CA PRO A 117 14.07 1.98 -22.19
C PRO A 117 14.30 3.03 -21.09
N ALA A 118 13.34 3.94 -20.90
CA ALA A 118 13.38 5.01 -19.91
C ALA A 118 13.30 4.49 -18.46
N PHE A 119 12.83 3.26 -18.24
CA PHE A 119 12.71 2.63 -16.91
C PHE A 119 13.69 1.46 -16.74
N ALA A 120 14.62 1.31 -17.68
CA ALA A 120 15.55 0.19 -17.71
C ALA A 120 16.70 0.31 -16.70
N ALA A 121 16.77 1.38 -15.89
CA ALA A 121 17.86 1.62 -14.93
C ALA A 121 17.34 1.82 -13.51
N ASP A 122 16.41 2.76 -13.34
CA ASP A 122 15.84 3.15 -12.04
C ASP A 122 14.33 3.39 -12.15
N PRO A 123 13.57 3.28 -11.04
CA PRO A 123 12.18 3.68 -10.98
C PRO A 123 12.00 5.16 -11.35
N PRO A 124 10.83 5.56 -11.88
CA PRO A 124 10.51 6.96 -12.12
C PRO A 124 10.73 7.81 -10.86
N GLY A 125 11.45 8.93 -10.95
CA GLY A 125 11.67 9.79 -9.78
C GLY A 125 12.59 9.17 -8.72
N TRP A 126 13.43 8.20 -9.09
CA TRP A 126 14.43 7.62 -8.19
C TRP A 126 15.37 8.66 -7.61
N LYS A 127 15.58 8.57 -6.30
CA LYS A 127 16.54 9.38 -5.56
C LYS A 127 17.36 8.44 -4.67
N ALA A 128 18.59 8.17 -5.10
CA ALA A 128 19.48 7.19 -4.49
C ALA A 128 19.67 7.35 -2.97
N ASP A 129 19.66 8.59 -2.47
CA ASP A 129 19.87 8.89 -1.06
C ASP A 129 18.57 9.07 -0.27
N TYR A 130 17.38 8.89 -0.87
CA TYR A 130 16.11 9.14 -0.19
C TYR A 130 15.95 8.21 1.02
N ALA A 131 15.92 6.90 0.81
CA ALA A 131 15.67 5.94 1.88
C ALA A 131 16.80 5.92 2.92
N THR A 132 18.06 6.08 2.49
CA THR A 132 19.23 6.01 3.38
C THR A 132 19.42 7.28 4.22
N THR A 133 19.01 8.46 3.72
CA THR A 133 19.10 9.72 4.48
C THR A 133 17.86 10.01 5.32
N ALA A 134 16.69 9.51 4.92
CA ALA A 134 15.42 9.88 5.56
C ALA A 134 15.11 9.15 6.88
N ALA A 135 16.04 8.35 7.43
CA ALA A 135 15.87 7.61 8.69
C ALA A 135 14.55 6.80 8.74
N GLY A 136 14.13 6.27 7.59
CA GLY A 136 12.95 5.44 7.47
C GLY A 136 13.08 4.08 8.15
N PRO A 137 11.98 3.33 8.31
CA PRO A 137 11.99 1.99 8.90
C PRO A 137 12.87 1.00 8.12
N GLN A 138 12.93 1.13 6.80
CA GLN A 138 13.86 0.36 5.95
C GLN A 138 15.32 0.89 6.06
N ALA A 139 15.55 2.12 6.49
CA ALA A 139 16.89 2.75 6.52
C ALA A 139 17.80 2.20 7.62
N ALA A 140 17.25 1.54 8.65
CA ALA A 140 17.99 1.02 9.80
C ALA A 140 18.67 -0.33 9.48
N GLY A 141 19.70 -0.29 8.63
CA GLY A 141 20.56 -1.45 8.33
C GLY A 141 20.03 -2.42 7.28
N GLN A 142 18.99 -2.03 6.53
CA GLN A 142 18.44 -2.80 5.41
C GLN A 142 18.64 -1.96 4.15
N GLN A 143 19.55 -2.40 3.30
CA GLN A 143 19.99 -1.61 2.15
C GLN A 143 18.90 -1.62 1.09
N VAL A 144 18.04 -0.59 1.06
CA VAL A 144 17.56 -0.12 -0.24
C VAL A 144 18.83 0.11 -1.06
N PRO A 145 19.04 -0.60 -2.18
CA PRO A 145 20.31 -0.52 -2.88
C PRO A 145 20.64 0.93 -3.25
N ASP A 146 21.90 1.36 -3.08
CA ASP A 146 22.35 2.73 -3.44
C ASP A 146 22.05 3.08 -4.92
N ALA A 147 21.82 2.06 -5.76
CA ALA A 147 21.24 2.18 -7.08
C ALA A 147 20.28 1.01 -7.31
N TRP A 148 19.11 1.27 -7.92
CA TRP A 148 18.21 0.21 -8.33
C TRP A 148 18.90 -0.73 -9.30
N GLY A 149 19.66 -0.17 -10.25
CA GLY A 149 20.51 -0.92 -11.18
C GLY A 149 19.69 -1.61 -12.28
N GLY A 150 20.04 -1.34 -13.53
CA GLY A 150 19.20 -1.70 -14.68
C GLY A 150 18.96 -3.18 -14.99
N ALA A 151 19.54 -4.09 -14.21
CA ALA A 151 19.24 -5.51 -14.29
C ALA A 151 18.13 -5.95 -13.30
N ASN A 152 17.78 -5.10 -12.33
CA ASN A 152 16.84 -5.44 -11.28
C ASN A 152 15.42 -5.03 -11.66
N ARG A 153 14.47 -5.89 -11.33
CA ARG A 153 13.05 -5.69 -11.60
C ARG A 153 12.29 -5.66 -10.28
N LEU A 154 11.19 -4.91 -10.29
CA LEU A 154 10.27 -4.88 -9.17
C LEU A 154 9.80 -6.30 -8.85
N THR A 155 9.73 -6.63 -7.58
CA THR A 155 9.15 -7.88 -7.08
C THR A 155 7.92 -7.58 -6.23
N CYS A 156 7.13 -8.59 -5.90
CA CYS A 156 6.10 -8.43 -4.87
C CYS A 156 6.73 -8.24 -3.49
N ALA A 157 7.85 -8.92 -3.19
CA ALA A 157 8.54 -8.85 -1.91
C ALA A 157 10.06 -9.00 -2.05
N GLY A 158 10.80 -8.68 -0.98
CA GLY A 158 12.27 -8.76 -0.93
C GLY A 158 12.96 -7.44 -1.29
N THR A 159 14.23 -7.50 -1.69
CA THR A 159 15.09 -6.30 -1.89
C THR A 159 14.50 -5.24 -2.81
N TYR A 160 13.82 -5.66 -3.89
CA TYR A 160 13.19 -4.78 -4.88
C TYR A 160 11.66 -4.87 -4.80
N GLY A 161 11.12 -5.29 -3.65
CA GLY A 161 9.70 -5.58 -3.49
C GLY A 161 8.94 -4.51 -2.75
N CYS A 162 7.64 -4.40 -3.00
CA CYS A 162 6.78 -3.48 -2.25
C CYS A 162 6.46 -4.01 -0.83
N HIS A 163 6.33 -5.32 -0.66
CA HIS A 163 6.01 -5.95 0.61
C HIS A 163 7.25 -6.51 1.30
N GLY A 164 7.22 -6.56 2.63
CA GLY A 164 8.32 -7.12 3.41
C GLY A 164 9.43 -6.11 3.67
N ARG A 165 10.62 -6.65 3.86
CA ARG A 165 11.86 -5.90 4.10
C ARG A 165 12.68 -5.86 2.84
N HIS A 166 13.37 -4.74 2.59
CA HIS A 166 14.28 -4.60 1.45
C HIS A 166 15.65 -5.28 1.69
N ASP A 167 15.67 -6.40 2.41
CA ASP A 167 16.89 -7.14 2.80
C ASP A 167 17.00 -8.53 2.14
N GLY A 168 16.14 -8.82 1.17
CA GLY A 168 16.15 -10.06 0.39
C GLY A 168 15.28 -11.18 0.96
N VAL A 169 14.60 -10.94 2.09
CA VAL A 169 13.62 -11.90 2.62
C VAL A 169 12.29 -11.75 1.88
N ALA A 170 12.10 -12.54 0.82
CA ALA A 170 10.80 -12.71 0.16
C ALA A 170 9.99 -13.76 0.91
N ALA A 171 9.29 -13.36 1.96
CA ALA A 171 8.55 -14.32 2.78
C ALA A 171 7.05 -14.26 2.46
N ALA A 172 6.40 -15.43 2.36
CA ALA A 172 4.96 -15.53 2.41
C ALA A 172 4.50 -15.24 3.84
N MET A 173 3.83 -14.11 4.02
CA MET A 173 3.51 -13.58 5.34
C MET A 173 2.05 -13.78 5.71
N HIS A 174 1.83 -13.93 7.01
CA HIS A 174 0.52 -13.95 7.63
C HIS A 174 0.39 -12.71 8.52
N HIS A 175 -0.80 -12.10 8.56
CA HIS A 175 -1.03 -10.90 9.36
C HIS A 175 -0.85 -11.22 10.84
N ALA A 176 -0.31 -10.26 11.60
CA ALA A 176 -0.36 -10.31 13.05
C ALA A 176 -1.71 -9.73 13.49
N ASN A 177 -2.78 -10.51 13.34
CA ASN A 177 -4.07 -10.33 14.03
C ASN A 177 -4.64 -8.90 14.09
N ALA A 178 -4.55 -8.14 13.01
CA ALA A 178 -5.30 -6.89 12.86
C ALA A 178 -6.65 -7.21 12.20
N THR A 179 -7.73 -7.02 12.95
CA THR A 179 -9.13 -7.21 12.59
C THR A 179 -9.90 -5.90 12.70
N GLY A 180 -9.67 -4.99 11.76
CA GLY A 180 -10.42 -3.74 11.67
C GLY A 180 -9.68 -2.51 12.19
N LEU A 181 -10.29 -1.34 11.99
CA LEU A 181 -9.71 -0.01 12.29
C LEU A 181 -9.46 0.28 13.78
N ALA A 182 -9.89 -0.62 14.67
CA ALA A 182 -9.65 -0.51 16.11
C ALA A 182 -8.30 -1.13 16.54
N ASP A 183 -7.70 -1.94 15.68
CA ASP A 183 -6.43 -2.60 15.96
C ASP A 183 -5.24 -1.70 15.61
N VAL A 184 -4.19 -1.78 16.42
CA VAL A 184 -3.01 -0.93 16.27
C VAL A 184 -2.08 -1.54 15.22
N ILE A 185 -2.04 -0.92 14.04
CA ILE A 185 -1.04 -1.18 13.01
C ILE A 185 -0.08 0.02 13.00
N ASP A 186 1.00 -0.06 13.77
CA ASP A 186 1.93 1.05 14.00
C ASP A 186 3.25 0.97 13.23
N GLY A 187 3.48 -0.15 12.52
CA GLY A 187 4.70 -0.39 11.75
C GLY A 187 5.88 -0.92 12.58
N GLY A 188 5.73 -1.19 13.88
CA GLY A 188 6.84 -1.61 14.74
C GLY A 188 7.55 -2.89 14.28
N THR A 189 6.78 -3.84 13.74
CA THR A 189 7.27 -5.06 13.11
C THR A 189 6.62 -5.26 11.74
N LEU A 190 7.13 -6.20 10.94
CA LEU A 190 6.54 -6.50 9.63
C LEU A 190 5.08 -6.97 9.74
N GLY A 191 4.74 -7.74 10.79
CA GLY A 191 3.36 -8.19 11.02
C GLY A 191 2.42 -7.09 11.51
N GLU A 192 2.97 -6.06 12.16
CA GLU A 192 2.25 -4.86 12.64
C GLU A 192 2.33 -3.69 11.65
N SER A 193 2.79 -3.95 10.43
CA SER A 193 2.87 -2.96 9.36
C SER A 193 1.66 -3.08 8.45
N TYR A 194 1.10 -1.94 8.04
CA TYR A 194 -0.05 -1.88 7.14
C TYR A 194 0.27 -2.64 5.87
N ARG A 195 -0.52 -3.67 5.53
CA ARG A 195 -0.32 -4.51 4.34
C ARG A 195 1.08 -5.14 4.23
N PHE A 196 1.77 -5.38 5.34
CA PHE A 196 3.17 -5.81 5.36
C PHE A 196 4.14 -4.85 4.65
N LEU A 197 3.79 -3.57 4.54
CA LEU A 197 4.69 -2.53 4.06
C LEU A 197 5.54 -2.08 5.24
N TYR A 198 6.73 -2.68 5.40
CA TYR A 198 7.46 -2.62 6.67
C TYR A 198 7.63 -1.19 7.20
N GLY A 199 7.16 -0.97 8.43
CA GLY A 199 7.26 0.32 9.11
C GLY A 199 6.17 1.33 8.77
N ILE A 200 5.24 0.99 7.89
CA ILE A 200 4.13 1.85 7.51
C ILE A 200 2.94 1.58 8.43
N ALA A 201 2.38 2.66 8.96
CA ALA A 201 1.22 2.64 9.83
C ALA A 201 -0.07 2.86 9.03
N GLY A 202 -1.19 2.35 9.56
CA GLY A 202 -2.48 2.42 8.88
C GLY A 202 -3.58 1.77 9.67
N GLY A 203 -4.73 1.61 9.03
CA GLY A 203 -5.86 0.85 9.55
C GLY A 203 -6.48 0.06 8.41
N GLU A 204 -6.71 -1.23 8.62
CA GLU A 204 -7.39 -2.09 7.65
C GLU A 204 -8.86 -2.21 8.07
N ASP A 205 -9.79 -1.94 7.16
CA ASP A 205 -11.20 -2.28 7.37
C ASP A 205 -11.38 -3.81 7.35
N LEU A 206 -12.53 -4.33 7.78
CA LEU A 206 -12.80 -5.77 7.68
C LEU A 206 -12.92 -6.22 6.23
N ASP A 207 -13.48 -5.38 5.37
CA ASP A 207 -13.53 -5.62 3.93
C ASP A 207 -12.37 -4.91 3.23
N TYR A 208 -11.17 -5.22 3.70
CA TYR A 208 -9.96 -4.46 3.41
C TYR A 208 -9.68 -4.28 1.91
N GLU A 209 -10.18 -5.14 1.03
CA GLU A 209 -9.98 -5.00 -0.43
C GLU A 209 -10.94 -4.03 -1.08
N TYR A 210 -12.11 -3.83 -0.49
CA TYR A 210 -13.21 -3.11 -1.08
C TYR A 210 -13.50 -1.83 -0.29
N GLU A 211 -13.36 -0.71 -1.00
CA GLU A 211 -13.45 0.61 -0.41
C GLU A 211 -14.78 1.26 -0.79
N THR A 212 -15.51 1.75 0.20
CA THR A 212 -16.68 2.60 0.00
C THR A 212 -16.49 3.94 0.71
N ALA A 213 -17.48 4.83 0.63
CA ALA A 213 -17.47 6.06 1.41
C ALA A 213 -17.63 5.82 2.93
N LEU A 214 -18.07 4.62 3.33
CA LEU A 214 -18.44 4.29 4.72
C LEU A 214 -17.55 3.21 5.34
N THR A 215 -17.10 2.26 4.53
CA THR A 215 -16.25 1.14 4.93
C THR A 215 -14.98 1.26 4.13
N HIS A 216 -13.89 1.64 4.79
CA HIS A 216 -12.65 1.88 4.07
C HIS A 216 -11.40 1.75 4.94
N ASN A 217 -10.28 1.43 4.31
CA ASN A 217 -8.98 1.48 4.96
C ASN A 217 -8.60 2.93 5.33
N VAL A 218 -7.80 3.09 6.37
CA VAL A 218 -7.31 4.39 6.81
C VAL A 218 -5.80 4.46 6.62
N TYR A 219 -5.35 5.48 5.89
CA TYR A 219 -3.94 5.72 5.61
C TYR A 219 -3.37 6.74 6.58
N ILE A 220 -2.20 6.45 7.16
CA ILE A 220 -1.44 7.45 7.92
C ILE A 220 -0.69 8.37 6.96
N GLY A 221 -0.81 9.68 7.20
CA GLY A 221 -0.19 10.74 6.41
C GLY A 221 0.49 11.78 7.29
N ALA A 222 1.49 12.45 6.74
CA ALA A 222 2.10 13.61 7.36
C ALA A 222 1.38 14.89 6.91
N ASN A 223 1.35 15.91 7.76
CA ASN A 223 0.96 17.25 7.34
C ASN A 223 2.16 18.19 7.47
N ARG A 224 2.86 18.40 6.36
CA ARG A 224 3.99 19.32 6.27
C ARG A 224 3.50 20.76 6.44
N ALA A 225 4.32 21.58 7.07
CA ALA A 225 4.07 23.00 7.14
C ALA A 225 4.42 23.67 5.80
N ALA A 226 3.59 24.59 5.33
CA ALA A 226 3.93 25.44 4.20
C ALA A 226 5.18 26.29 4.54
N GLY A 227 6.11 26.38 3.60
CA GLY A 227 7.41 27.03 3.76
C GLY A 227 8.46 26.16 4.47
N ALA A 228 8.16 24.91 4.81
CA ALA A 228 9.18 23.98 5.31
C ALA A 228 10.25 23.71 4.25
N ALA A 229 11.44 23.27 4.67
CA ALA A 229 12.47 22.86 3.72
C ALA A 229 11.98 21.64 2.92
N ASP A 230 12.11 21.67 1.59
CA ASP A 230 11.82 20.50 0.74
C ASP A 230 13.03 19.59 0.65
N THR A 231 13.39 19.02 1.79
CA THR A 231 14.48 18.04 1.92
C THR A 231 13.91 16.64 2.03
N THR A 232 14.77 15.62 1.93
CA THR A 232 14.42 14.23 2.29
C THR A 232 14.02 14.19 3.76
N ALA A 233 12.73 14.40 4.02
CA ALA A 233 12.25 14.69 5.36
C ALA A 233 12.21 13.39 6.18
N THR A 234 12.78 13.45 7.39
CA THR A 234 12.70 12.40 8.42
C THR A 234 11.37 12.39 9.17
N THR A 235 10.44 13.27 8.78
CA THR A 235 9.10 13.36 9.36
C THR A 235 8.11 12.54 8.55
N GLY A 236 7.27 11.77 9.23
CA GLY A 236 6.28 10.92 8.55
C GLY A 236 6.84 9.66 7.92
N THR A 237 7.93 9.10 8.48
CA THR A 237 8.59 7.88 7.98
C THR A 237 7.72 6.62 8.01
N ASN A 238 6.58 6.66 8.70
CA ASN A 238 5.60 5.60 8.78
C ASN A 238 4.34 5.89 7.94
N THR A 239 4.39 6.84 7.00
CA THR A 239 3.23 7.25 6.18
C THR A 239 3.22 6.55 4.83
N MET A 240 2.05 6.47 4.21
CA MET A 240 1.91 5.90 2.87
C MET A 240 2.69 6.71 1.80
N SER A 241 2.74 8.04 1.91
CA SER A 241 3.53 8.86 0.99
C SER A 241 5.03 8.57 1.11
N PHE A 242 5.51 8.38 2.35
CA PHE A 242 6.90 8.02 2.60
C PHE A 242 7.25 6.66 1.99
N PHE A 243 6.37 5.66 2.14
CA PHE A 243 6.54 4.35 1.51
C PHE A 243 6.79 4.47 0.00
N CYS A 244 5.95 5.22 -0.72
CA CYS A 244 6.14 5.46 -2.15
C CYS A 244 7.49 6.14 -2.44
N ALA A 245 7.89 7.07 -1.57
CA ALA A 245 9.10 7.86 -1.72
C ALA A 245 10.40 7.06 -1.53
N GLU A 246 10.36 5.90 -0.88
CA GLU A 246 11.52 5.01 -0.78
C GLU A 246 12.09 4.61 -2.15
N CYS A 247 11.23 4.56 -3.18
CA CYS A 247 11.65 4.38 -4.58
C CYS A 247 11.41 5.62 -5.45
N HIS A 248 10.39 6.45 -5.15
CA HIS A 248 9.99 7.61 -5.96
C HIS A 248 10.33 8.95 -5.28
N GLY A 249 11.49 9.02 -4.63
CA GLY A 249 11.85 10.09 -3.71
C GLY A 249 11.77 11.49 -4.28
N LEU A 250 12.09 11.71 -5.57
CA LEU A 250 12.00 13.02 -6.22
C LEU A 250 10.57 13.57 -6.26
N PHE A 251 9.58 12.70 -6.41
CA PHE A 251 8.18 13.12 -6.48
C PHE A 251 7.60 13.46 -5.11
N HIS A 252 8.26 13.04 -4.03
CA HIS A 252 7.82 13.29 -2.66
C HIS A 252 8.63 14.40 -1.97
N SER A 253 9.87 14.61 -2.38
CA SER A 253 10.72 15.69 -1.88
C SER A 253 11.87 15.97 -2.83
N GLY A 254 12.33 17.21 -2.86
CA GLY A 254 13.67 17.52 -3.31
C GLY A 254 13.77 18.94 -3.79
N ASN A 255 14.71 19.68 -3.22
CA ASN A 255 15.11 21.02 -3.65
C ASN A 255 15.77 21.10 -5.05
N ASP A 256 15.71 20.01 -5.81
CA ASP A 256 16.21 19.91 -7.18
C ASP A 256 15.18 20.49 -8.16
N ALA A 257 14.95 21.81 -8.04
CA ALA A 257 14.08 22.60 -8.92
C ALA A 257 14.43 22.49 -10.42
N ALA A 258 15.57 21.89 -10.76
CA ALA A 258 16.09 21.78 -12.11
C ALA A 258 15.76 20.47 -12.83
N THR A 259 15.39 19.39 -12.13
CA THR A 259 15.31 18.06 -12.76
C THR A 259 13.97 17.36 -12.57
N ASP A 260 13.46 17.13 -11.36
CA ASP A 260 12.13 16.50 -11.18
C ASP A 260 11.53 16.59 -9.76
N GLY A 261 12.10 17.44 -8.88
CA GLY A 261 11.67 17.57 -7.48
C GLY A 261 10.21 18.04 -7.28
N LEU A 262 9.67 17.77 -6.09
CA LEU A 262 8.32 18.21 -5.68
C LEU A 262 8.22 19.74 -5.66
N ASP A 263 9.22 20.43 -5.10
CA ASP A 263 9.30 21.89 -5.06
C ASP A 263 10.76 22.40 -5.11
N GLY A 264 10.96 23.71 -4.89
CA GLY A 264 12.28 24.32 -4.75
C GLY A 264 12.90 24.10 -3.36
N ALA A 265 13.71 25.03 -2.88
CA ALA A 265 14.34 24.91 -1.55
C ALA A 265 13.34 24.82 -0.39
N THR A 266 12.15 25.37 -0.58
CA THR A 266 11.06 25.35 0.39
C THR A 266 9.78 24.90 -0.29
N ILE A 267 9.01 24.09 0.40
CA ILE A 267 7.74 23.55 -0.09
C ILE A 267 6.62 24.57 0.12
N GLY A 268 5.90 25.00 -0.92
CA GLY A 268 4.86 26.02 -0.76
C GLY A 268 4.26 26.56 -2.04
N SER A 269 3.21 27.38 -1.88
CA SER A 269 2.58 28.05 -3.03
C SER A 269 3.43 29.21 -3.55
N PRO A 270 3.58 29.38 -4.88
CA PRO A 270 3.11 28.48 -5.94
C PRO A 270 3.97 27.22 -6.02
N TRP A 271 3.30 26.07 -6.01
CA TRP A 271 3.93 24.76 -6.06
C TRP A 271 4.46 24.45 -7.45
N LEU A 272 5.64 23.84 -7.55
CA LEU A 272 6.13 23.33 -8.84
C LEU A 272 5.33 22.10 -9.31
N ARG A 273 4.88 21.26 -8.38
CA ARG A 273 4.08 20.05 -8.64
C ARG A 273 2.95 19.91 -7.63
N HIS A 274 2.02 18.99 -7.87
CA HIS A 274 0.91 18.78 -6.93
C HIS A 274 1.44 18.30 -5.57
N PRO A 275 1.08 18.96 -4.46
CA PRO A 275 1.61 18.60 -3.15
C PRO A 275 1.11 17.23 -2.67
N VAL A 276 1.97 16.57 -1.89
CA VAL A 276 1.65 15.42 -1.03
C VAL A 276 2.08 15.75 0.40
N ASP A 277 1.47 15.10 1.38
CA ASP A 277 1.62 15.39 2.81
C ASP A 277 1.11 16.79 3.20
N PHE A 278 0.03 17.25 2.59
CA PHE A 278 -0.65 18.49 2.99
C PHE A 278 -2.11 18.21 3.30
N SER A 279 -2.55 18.66 4.49
CA SER A 279 -3.96 18.68 4.83
C SER A 279 -4.68 19.74 4.00
N MET A 280 -5.72 19.33 3.29
CA MET A 280 -6.62 20.28 2.63
C MET A 280 -7.26 21.21 3.68
N PRO A 281 -7.42 22.50 3.38
CA PRO A 281 -8.22 23.41 4.20
C PRO A 281 -9.68 22.94 4.35
N LEU A 282 -10.30 23.28 5.49
CA LEU A 282 -11.74 23.03 5.73
C LEU A 282 -12.65 24.06 5.03
N THR A 283 -12.07 25.08 4.43
CA THR A 283 -12.77 26.25 3.88
C THR A 283 -12.38 26.51 2.43
N GLY A 284 -13.12 27.40 1.78
CA GLY A 284 -12.90 27.76 0.39
C GLY A 284 -13.20 26.60 -0.55
N GLU A 285 -12.37 26.45 -1.58
CA GLU A 285 -12.55 25.47 -2.66
C GLU A 285 -12.53 24.01 -2.20
N TYR A 286 -11.87 23.72 -1.08
CA TYR A 286 -11.72 22.37 -0.54
C TYR A 286 -12.85 21.97 0.42
N ALA A 287 -13.72 22.92 0.79
CA ALA A 287 -14.81 22.66 1.72
C ALA A 287 -15.81 21.63 1.21
N GLY A 288 -15.92 21.47 -0.13
CA GLY A 288 -16.80 20.47 -0.75
C GLY A 288 -16.31 19.02 -0.58
N TYR A 289 -15.05 18.79 -0.22
CA TYR A 289 -14.59 17.48 0.25
C TYR A 289 -14.98 17.32 1.74
N ALA A 290 -16.28 17.10 1.98
CA ALA A 290 -16.86 16.97 3.32
C ALA A 290 -17.18 15.52 3.72
N THR A 291 -17.01 14.57 2.79
CA THR A 291 -17.23 13.14 3.00
C THR A 291 -16.10 12.37 2.33
N TYR A 292 -15.72 11.22 2.90
CA TYR A 292 -14.70 10.38 2.32
C TYR A 292 -15.13 9.86 0.94
N LYS A 293 -14.19 9.83 -0.01
CA LYS A 293 -14.41 9.35 -1.37
C LYS A 293 -13.39 8.26 -1.68
N ALA A 294 -13.82 7.00 -1.76
CA ALA A 294 -12.94 5.87 -2.10
C ALA A 294 -12.20 6.05 -3.45
N ALA A 295 -12.79 6.78 -4.40
CA ALA A 295 -12.16 7.08 -5.68
C ALA A 295 -11.02 8.12 -5.59
N VAL A 296 -10.98 8.92 -4.52
CA VAL A 296 -9.96 9.95 -4.26
C VAL A 296 -9.62 9.91 -2.76
N PRO A 297 -9.00 8.82 -2.27
CA PRO A 297 -8.83 8.60 -0.84
C PRO A 297 -7.86 9.63 -0.24
N VAL A 298 -8.02 9.94 1.04
CA VAL A 298 -7.15 10.86 1.77
C VAL A 298 -6.60 10.18 3.02
N ALA A 299 -5.44 10.65 3.46
CA ALA A 299 -4.78 10.18 4.67
C ALA A 299 -5.15 11.03 5.90
N THR A 300 -4.73 10.56 7.07
CA THR A 300 -4.90 11.23 8.35
C THR A 300 -3.63 11.23 9.19
N SER A 301 -3.48 12.23 10.06
CA SER A 301 -2.44 12.25 11.10
C SER A 301 -2.98 11.80 12.47
N LEU A 302 -4.16 11.17 12.52
CA LEU A 302 -4.66 10.57 13.76
C LEU A 302 -3.68 9.52 14.28
N ALA A 303 -3.62 9.35 15.60
CA ALA A 303 -2.89 8.24 16.20
C ALA A 303 -3.50 6.91 15.75
N THR A 304 -2.67 5.88 15.56
CA THR A 304 -3.10 4.55 15.07
C THR A 304 -4.19 3.90 15.93
N GLY A 305 -4.16 4.10 17.25
CA GLY A 305 -5.22 3.64 18.16
C GLY A 305 -6.53 4.45 18.11
N ALA A 306 -6.67 5.39 17.19
CA ALA A 306 -7.85 6.26 17.04
C ALA A 306 -8.37 6.31 15.60
N LEU A 307 -7.93 5.41 14.72
CA LEU A 307 -8.31 5.45 13.30
C LEU A 307 -9.79 5.15 13.05
N ASN A 308 -10.45 4.46 13.97
CA ASN A 308 -11.91 4.28 13.99
C ASN A 308 -12.69 5.61 14.15
N ASN A 309 -12.02 6.71 14.52
CA ASN A 309 -12.61 8.05 14.64
C ASN A 309 -12.33 8.94 13.41
N PHE A 310 -11.77 8.39 12.34
CA PHE A 310 -11.48 9.15 11.13
C PHE A 310 -12.78 9.56 10.41
N THR A 311 -12.91 10.84 10.08
CA THR A 311 -14.15 11.40 9.51
C THR A 311 -13.96 12.31 8.31
N VAL A 312 -12.73 12.70 7.99
CA VAL A 312 -12.38 13.78 7.04
C VAL A 312 -12.91 15.18 7.42
N GLU A 313 -13.70 15.33 8.48
CA GLU A 313 -14.31 16.60 8.89
C GLU A 313 -13.33 17.53 9.63
N SER A 314 -12.29 16.96 10.21
CA SER A 314 -11.26 17.69 10.96
C SER A 314 -10.04 18.07 10.11
N ALA A 315 -9.34 19.11 10.54
CA ALA A 315 -8.00 19.40 10.02
C ALA A 315 -7.08 18.19 10.27
N ASN A 316 -6.17 17.92 9.33
CA ASN A 316 -5.28 16.76 9.32
C ASN A 316 -5.96 15.39 9.13
N GLU A 317 -7.25 15.34 8.82
CA GLU A 317 -7.96 14.12 8.40
C GLU A 317 -8.28 14.12 6.90
N ARG A 318 -7.68 15.04 6.13
CA ARG A 318 -7.85 15.14 4.69
C ARG A 318 -6.51 15.48 4.02
N ILE A 319 -5.52 14.67 4.37
CA ILE A 319 -4.15 14.81 3.88
C ILE A 319 -4.08 14.21 2.48
N VAL A 320 -3.65 15.01 1.51
CA VAL A 320 -3.36 14.52 0.17
C VAL A 320 -2.11 13.63 0.23
N MET A 321 -2.21 12.42 -0.29
CA MET A 321 -1.12 11.46 -0.37
C MET A 321 -0.95 10.96 -1.80
N CYS A 322 0.12 10.22 -2.08
CA CYS A 322 0.36 9.64 -3.40
C CYS A 322 -0.84 8.82 -3.91
N LEU A 323 -1.43 7.99 -3.04
CA LEU A 323 -2.57 7.14 -3.40
C LEU A 323 -3.90 7.89 -3.52
N SER A 324 -3.96 9.19 -3.22
CA SER A 324 -5.14 10.01 -3.50
C SER A 324 -5.46 10.05 -4.98
N CYS A 325 -4.44 9.97 -5.84
CA CYS A 325 -4.58 9.99 -7.29
C CYS A 325 -4.20 8.65 -7.94
N HIS A 326 -3.29 7.88 -7.32
CA HIS A 326 -2.71 6.68 -7.92
C HIS A 326 -3.22 5.38 -7.27
N TYR A 327 -3.27 4.32 -8.07
CA TYR A 327 -3.31 2.94 -7.57
C TYR A 327 -1.91 2.46 -7.20
N ALA A 328 -1.81 1.64 -6.15
CA ALA A 328 -0.55 1.06 -5.72
C ALA A 328 -0.09 -0.07 -6.66
N HIS A 329 -1.00 -0.92 -7.12
CA HIS A 329 -0.71 -1.96 -8.11
C HIS A 329 -0.88 -1.41 -9.51
N ALA A 330 -2.11 -1.39 -10.03
CA ALA A 330 -2.42 -0.89 -11.37
C ALA A 330 -3.91 -0.57 -11.51
N GLY A 331 -4.24 0.25 -12.50
CA GLY A 331 -5.60 0.64 -12.83
C GLY A 331 -5.79 0.88 -14.33
N PRO A 332 -7.01 1.20 -14.78
CA PRO A 332 -7.36 1.33 -16.18
C PRO A 332 -6.75 2.57 -16.85
N ASN A 333 -6.22 3.53 -16.08
CA ASN A 333 -5.73 4.81 -16.59
C ASN A 333 -4.21 4.87 -16.57
N ASP A 334 -3.66 5.69 -17.47
CA ASP A 334 -2.21 5.91 -17.54
C ASP A 334 -1.66 6.55 -16.26
N ALA A 335 -0.37 6.36 -16.00
CA ALA A 335 0.32 6.71 -14.75
C ALA A 335 -0.35 6.10 -13.51
N ALA A 336 -1.00 4.93 -13.67
CA ALA A 336 -1.77 4.25 -12.62
C ALA A 336 -2.85 5.13 -11.96
N LEU A 337 -3.40 6.11 -12.68
CA LEU A 337 -4.37 7.03 -12.09
C LEU A 337 -5.72 6.36 -11.79
N ARG A 338 -6.38 6.84 -10.74
CA ARG A 338 -7.74 6.43 -10.34
C ARG A 338 -8.83 6.91 -11.32
N TRP A 339 -8.50 7.86 -12.19
CA TRP A 339 -9.39 8.39 -13.24
C TRP A 339 -8.61 8.71 -14.52
N ASP A 340 -9.34 8.90 -15.62
CA ASP A 340 -8.75 9.38 -16.87
C ASP A 340 -8.48 10.88 -16.77
N TYR A 341 -7.20 11.24 -16.70
CA TYR A 341 -6.76 12.63 -16.58
C TYR A 341 -7.11 13.47 -17.81
N THR A 342 -7.25 12.85 -18.99
CA THR A 342 -7.57 13.57 -20.23
C THR A 342 -8.99 14.13 -20.25
N LEU A 343 -9.83 13.72 -19.28
CA LEU A 343 -11.19 14.21 -19.08
C LEU A 343 -11.29 15.28 -17.97
N MET A 344 -10.15 15.67 -17.37
CA MET A 344 -10.11 16.64 -16.27
C MET A 344 -9.92 18.08 -16.80
N ASP A 345 -10.85 18.54 -17.63
CA ASP A 345 -10.83 19.88 -18.21
C ASP A 345 -11.46 20.91 -17.25
N ALA A 346 -10.67 21.88 -16.78
CA ALA A 346 -11.17 22.91 -15.86
C ALA A 346 -12.17 23.85 -16.57
N GLY A 347 -13.27 24.19 -15.90
CA GLY A 347 -14.35 25.03 -16.40
C GLY A 347 -15.21 24.38 -17.49
N ALA A 348 -15.07 23.07 -17.74
CA ALA A 348 -15.87 22.35 -18.73
C ALA A 348 -17.27 21.99 -18.20
N GLY A 349 -17.42 21.91 -16.88
CA GLY A 349 -18.70 21.84 -16.19
C GLY A 349 -18.97 20.52 -15.46
N ALA A 350 -19.31 20.64 -14.17
CA ALA A 350 -20.04 19.67 -13.33
C ALA A 350 -19.40 18.28 -13.11
N ASN A 351 -18.15 18.06 -13.51
CA ASN A 351 -17.37 16.90 -13.09
C ASN A 351 -16.97 17.06 -11.62
N THR A 352 -17.36 16.09 -10.79
CA THR A 352 -17.04 16.05 -9.35
C THR A 352 -16.08 14.92 -9.00
N THR A 353 -15.39 14.37 -9.98
CA THR A 353 -14.46 13.24 -9.84
C THR A 353 -13.02 13.69 -10.02
N GLY A 354 -12.08 12.80 -9.69
CA GLY A 354 -10.65 13.06 -9.83
C GLY A 354 -10.20 14.34 -9.13
N CYS A 355 -9.48 15.21 -9.85
CA CYS A 355 -8.98 16.47 -9.31
C CYS A 355 -10.11 17.35 -8.74
N PHE A 356 -11.29 17.34 -9.37
CA PHE A 356 -12.43 18.17 -8.97
C PHE A 356 -13.16 17.65 -7.73
N ALA A 357 -12.85 16.44 -7.27
CA ALA A 357 -13.33 15.96 -5.97
C ALA A 357 -12.79 16.84 -4.82
N CYS A 358 -11.55 17.32 -4.94
CA CYS A 358 -10.90 18.21 -3.98
C CYS A 358 -10.98 19.68 -4.42
N HIS A 359 -10.85 19.94 -5.72
CA HIS A 359 -10.89 21.26 -6.34
C HIS A 359 -12.31 21.63 -6.80
N THR A 360 -13.24 21.71 -5.85
CA THR A 360 -14.69 21.69 -6.16
C THR A 360 -15.22 22.91 -6.92
N THR A 361 -14.42 23.96 -7.06
CA THR A 361 -14.77 25.17 -7.82
C THR A 361 -14.02 25.29 -9.16
N LYS A 362 -13.11 24.37 -9.48
CA LYS A 362 -12.31 24.46 -10.72
C LYS A 362 -13.01 23.95 -11.96
N ASP A 363 -14.09 23.20 -11.79
CA ASP A 363 -14.93 22.73 -12.89
C ASP A 363 -16.31 23.40 -12.96
N THR A 364 -16.44 24.57 -12.34
CA THR A 364 -17.60 25.43 -12.57
C THR A 364 -17.36 26.27 -13.82
N PRO A 365 -18.33 26.37 -14.76
CA PRO A 365 -18.21 27.16 -15.98
C PRO A 365 -17.93 28.65 -15.77
#